data_AF-A0A8B6XTT7-F1
#
_entry.id   AF-A0A8B6XTT7-F1
#
_cell.length_a   1.000
_cell.length_b   1.000
_cell.length_c   1.000
_cell.angle_alpha   90.00
_cell.angle_beta   90.00
_cell.angle_gamma   90.00
#
_symmetry.space_group_name_H-M   'P 1'
#
loop_
_entity.id
_entity.type
_entity.pdbx_description
1 polymer ?
#
loop_
_entity_poly.entity_id
_entity_poly.type
_entity_poly.pdbx_seq_one_letter_code
_entity_poly.pdbx_strand_id
1 'polypeptide(L)'
;MGSNNRRLPIKWMSIEAIFDRTFTAYSDVWAYGIVLFEIVTLGGTPYPTISNSELLPLLKTGYRMERPDNCSQSMFDCMLNCWNEDPLQRPTFTKLRELFEELMSQSGNYFTFEINEESTYYNVPSFHSHSNGFNDLV
;
A
#
# COMPACT_ATOMS: atom_id res chain seq x y z
N MET A 1 -0.15 -17.14 31.11
CA MET A 1 0.23 -15.85 30.49
C MET A 1 -0.29 -15.87 29.06
N GLY A 2 -1.37 -15.15 28.77
CA GLY A 2 -1.97 -15.15 27.44
C GLY A 2 -1.05 -14.41 26.46
N SER A 3 -0.59 -15.09 25.42
CA SER A 3 0.04 -14.46 24.26
C SER A 3 -1.02 -13.58 23.59
N ASN A 4 -0.99 -12.27 23.88
CA ASN A 4 -1.74 -11.29 23.09
C ASN A 4 -1.20 -11.32 21.67
N ASN A 5 -1.82 -12.13 20.80
CA ASN A 5 -1.43 -12.28 19.41
C ASN A 5 -1.81 -10.97 18.68
N ARG A 6 -0.90 -9.99 18.73
CA ARG A 6 -1.11 -8.66 18.15
C ARG A 6 -1.27 -8.83 16.65
N ARG A 7 -2.47 -8.56 16.14
CA ARG A 7 -2.75 -8.56 14.71
C ARG A 7 -1.93 -7.45 14.06
N LEU A 8 -1.09 -7.81 13.10
CA LEU A 8 -0.25 -6.87 12.37
C LEU A 8 -0.94 -6.44 11.07
N PRO A 9 -0.81 -5.17 10.66
CA PRO A 9 -1.40 -4.67 9.42
C PRO A 9 -0.54 -5.05 8.21
N ILE A 10 -0.44 -6.35 7.90
CA ILE A 10 0.50 -6.91 6.91
C ILE A 10 0.52 -6.15 5.58
N LYS A 11 -0.64 -5.74 5.06
CA LYS A 11 -0.75 -5.05 3.77
C LYS A 11 -0.13 -3.63 3.74
N TRP A 12 0.10 -3.02 4.90
CA TRP A 12 0.75 -1.71 5.04
C TRP A 12 2.23 -1.81 5.40
N MET A 13 2.69 -2.98 5.82
CA MET A 13 4.05 -3.16 6.31
C MET A 13 5.03 -3.35 5.15
N SER A 14 6.21 -2.77 5.27
CA SER A 14 7.33 -3.03 4.36
C SER A 14 7.86 -4.46 4.51
N ILE A 15 8.59 -4.94 3.51
CA ILE A 15 9.17 -6.28 3.48
C ILE A 15 10.05 -6.50 4.72
N GLU A 16 10.97 -5.59 5.03
CA GLU A 16 11.86 -5.69 6.19
C GLU A 16 11.11 -5.60 7.54
N ALA A 17 9.99 -4.90 7.61
CA ALA A 17 9.15 -4.86 8.81
C ALA A 17 8.41 -6.19 9.03
N ILE A 18 8.00 -6.86 7.95
CA ILE A 18 7.32 -8.16 7.99
C ILE A 18 8.30 -9.26 8.38
N PHE A 19 9.43 -9.38 7.66
CA PHE A 19 10.34 -10.52 7.79
C PHE A 19 11.38 -10.32 8.89
N ASP A 20 11.94 -9.12 9.01
CA ASP A 20 13.09 -8.85 9.88
C ASP A 20 12.73 -8.04 11.13
N ARG A 21 11.45 -7.69 11.31
CA ARG A 21 10.94 -6.82 12.39
C ARG A 21 11.67 -5.47 12.46
N THR A 22 12.16 -4.98 11.31
CA THR A 22 12.89 -3.73 11.23
C THR A 22 11.95 -2.59 10.90
N PHE A 23 11.83 -1.64 11.83
CA PHE A 23 10.95 -0.47 11.69
C PHE A 23 11.80 0.80 11.66
N THR A 24 11.68 1.58 10.60
CA THR A 24 12.46 2.79 10.34
C THR A 24 11.61 3.84 9.64
N ALA A 25 12.13 5.06 9.46
CA ALA A 25 11.47 6.04 8.62
C ALA A 25 11.22 5.52 7.18
N TYR A 26 12.07 4.63 6.67
CA TYR A 26 11.89 4.02 5.34
C TYR A 26 10.76 2.97 5.30
N SER A 27 10.48 2.28 6.41
CA SER A 27 9.30 1.42 6.49
C SER A 27 8.02 2.26 6.58
N ASP A 28 8.08 3.43 7.22
CA ASP A 28 6.97 4.37 7.25
C ASP A 28 6.68 4.97 5.86
N VAL A 29 7.72 5.22 5.06
CA VAL A 29 7.57 5.63 3.64
C VAL A 29 6.82 4.58 2.83
N TRP A 30 7.11 3.29 3.03
CA TRP A 30 6.35 2.22 2.38
C TRP A 30 4.86 2.29 2.75
N ALA A 31 4.57 2.37 4.05
CA ALA A 31 3.20 2.47 4.55
C ALA A 31 2.50 3.72 4.00
N TYR A 32 3.22 4.83 3.88
CA TYR A 32 2.71 6.05 3.27
C TYR A 32 2.36 5.86 1.78
N GLY A 33 3.16 5.10 1.02
CA GLY A 33 2.80 4.72 -0.35
C GLY A 33 1.46 3.97 -0.41
N ILE A 34 1.19 3.07 0.54
CA ILE A 34 -0.12 2.40 0.66
C ILE A 34 -1.24 3.40 0.98
N VAL A 35 -0.99 4.38 1.86
CA VAL A 35 -1.95 5.45 2.15
C VAL A 35 -2.24 6.31 0.91
N LEU A 36 -1.25 6.63 0.10
CA LEU A 36 -1.46 7.35 -1.16
C LEU A 36 -2.35 6.56 -2.12
N PHE A 37 -2.14 5.24 -2.19
CA PHE A 37 -3.03 4.34 -2.94
C PHE A 37 -4.46 4.40 -2.40
N GLU A 38 -4.66 4.34 -1.07
CA GLU A 38 -5.99 4.45 -0.46
C GLU A 38 -6.65 5.80 -0.77
N ILE A 39 -5.91 6.91 -0.72
CA ILE A 39 -6.43 8.25 -1.06
C ILE A 39 -6.91 8.28 -2.51
N VAL A 40 -6.06 7.83 -3.44
CA VAL A 40 -6.38 7.81 -4.87
C VAL A 40 -7.58 6.91 -5.14
N THR A 41 -7.66 5.76 -4.48
CA THR A 41 -8.78 4.82 -4.67
C THR A 41 -10.01 5.14 -3.82
N LEU A 42 -10.05 6.31 -3.17
CA LEU A 42 -11.15 6.78 -2.32
C LEU A 42 -11.49 5.80 -1.17
N GLY A 43 -10.46 5.18 -0.59
CA GLY A 43 -10.56 4.19 0.49
C GLY A 43 -10.56 2.74 0.00
N GLY A 44 -10.07 2.49 -1.22
CA GLY A 44 -9.93 1.14 -1.76
C GLY A 44 -9.05 0.24 -0.91
N THR A 45 -9.32 -1.06 -0.93
CA THR A 45 -8.56 -2.04 -0.14
C THR A 45 -7.21 -2.34 -0.80
N PRO A 46 -6.07 -2.15 -0.13
CA PRO A 46 -4.77 -2.52 -0.68
C PRO A 46 -4.70 -4.01 -1.02
N TYR A 47 -4.06 -4.35 -2.14
CA TYR A 47 -3.95 -5.71 -2.65
C TYR A 47 -5.31 -6.44 -2.57
N PRO A 48 -6.35 -5.95 -3.27
CA PRO A 48 -7.66 -6.58 -3.25
C PRO A 48 -7.50 -8.02 -3.75
N THR A 49 -8.38 -8.91 -3.27
CA THR A 49 -8.39 -10.36 -3.60
C THR A 49 -7.17 -11.18 -3.16
N ILE A 50 -6.07 -10.56 -2.72
CA ILE A 50 -4.88 -11.25 -2.21
C ILE A 50 -4.95 -11.35 -0.67
N SER A 51 -4.85 -12.57 -0.14
CA SER A 51 -4.76 -12.81 1.31
C SER A 51 -3.38 -12.43 1.87
N ASN A 52 -3.28 -12.23 3.18
CA ASN A 52 -1.98 -11.93 3.81
C ASN A 52 -0.95 -13.04 3.54
N SER A 53 -1.34 -14.32 3.60
CA SER A 53 -0.42 -15.44 3.34
C SER A 53 0.12 -15.49 1.91
N GLU A 54 -0.70 -15.07 0.93
CA GLU A 54 -0.31 -15.02 -0.48
C GLU A 54 0.52 -13.78 -0.82
N LEU A 55 0.29 -12.66 -0.13
CA LEU A 55 0.98 -11.40 -0.39
C LEU A 55 2.48 -11.49 -0.10
N LEU A 56 2.87 -12.16 0.99
CA LEU A 56 4.27 -12.27 1.42
C LEU A 56 5.23 -12.79 0.32
N PRO A 57 4.97 -13.95 -0.31
CA PRO A 57 5.83 -14.44 -1.38
C PRO A 57 5.79 -13.55 -2.63
N LEU A 58 4.65 -12.92 -2.94
CA LEU A 58 4.53 -12.01 -4.10
C LEU A 58 5.40 -10.76 -3.93
N LEU A 59 5.41 -10.15 -2.75
CA LEU A 59 6.25 -8.97 -2.50
C LEU A 59 7.74 -9.24 -2.74
N LYS A 60 8.19 -10.46 -2.44
CA LYS A 60 9.57 -10.94 -2.68
C LYS A 60 9.90 -11.19 -4.15
N THR A 61 8.91 -11.37 -5.02
CA THR A 61 9.15 -11.45 -6.47
C THR A 61 9.16 -10.09 -7.14
N GLY A 62 9.05 -9.00 -6.36
CA GLY A 62 8.94 -7.64 -6.87
C GLY A 62 7.52 -7.23 -7.26
N TYR A 63 6.50 -8.07 -6.99
CA TYR A 63 5.11 -7.71 -7.28
C TYR A 63 4.68 -6.48 -6.45
N ARG A 64 3.96 -5.56 -7.09
CA ARG A 64 3.33 -4.38 -6.49
C ARG A 64 1.93 -4.22 -7.07
N MET A 65 1.09 -3.40 -6.43
CA MET A 65 -0.24 -3.08 -6.95
C MET A 65 -0.14 -2.44 -8.34
N GLU A 66 -1.13 -2.72 -9.18
CA GLU A 66 -1.26 -2.08 -10.48
C GLU A 66 -1.68 -0.62 -10.33
N ARG A 67 -1.42 0.20 -11.35
CA ARG A 67 -1.83 1.60 -11.35
C ARG A 67 -3.37 1.70 -11.36
N PRO A 68 -3.99 2.40 -10.40
CA PRO A 68 -5.41 2.71 -10.49
C PRO A 68 -5.71 3.51 -11.75
N ASP A 69 -6.82 3.20 -12.40
CA ASP A 69 -7.34 3.83 -13.61
C ASP A 69 -7.49 5.36 -13.47
N ASN A 70 -7.86 5.82 -12.28
CA ASN A 70 -8.04 7.23 -11.97
C ASN A 70 -6.75 7.96 -11.58
N CYS A 71 -5.59 7.28 -11.57
CA CYS A 71 -4.32 7.82 -11.09
C CYS A 71 -3.41 8.25 -12.24
N SER A 72 -2.82 9.46 -12.19
CA SER A 72 -1.79 9.84 -13.17
C SER A 72 -0.54 8.96 -13.04
N GLN A 73 0.24 8.86 -14.13
CA GLN A 73 1.50 8.11 -14.09
C GLN A 73 2.47 8.67 -13.04
N SER A 74 2.62 9.99 -12.96
CA SER A 74 3.53 10.64 -12.00
C SER A 74 3.15 10.34 -10.54
N MET A 75 1.86 10.31 -10.22
CA MET A 75 1.39 9.94 -8.88
C MET A 75 1.65 8.46 -8.59
N PHE A 76 1.44 7.58 -9.59
CA PHE A 76 1.73 6.16 -9.43
C PHE A 76 3.24 5.88 -9.30
N ASP A 77 4.09 6.56 -10.04
CA ASP A 77 5.55 6.45 -9.93
C ASP A 77 6.01 6.85 -8.52
N CYS A 78 5.39 7.86 -7.91
CA CYS A 78 5.62 8.23 -6.51
C CYS A 78 5.32 7.06 -5.56
N MET A 79 4.16 6.40 -5.72
CA MET A 79 3.80 5.22 -4.92
C MET A 79 4.79 4.07 -5.14
N LEU A 80 5.15 3.79 -6.40
CA LEU A 80 6.07 2.71 -6.76
C LEU A 80 7.46 2.91 -6.14
N ASN A 81 7.95 4.15 -6.12
CA ASN A 81 9.20 4.52 -5.46
C ASN A 81 9.13 4.33 -3.93
N CYS A 82 7.97 4.59 -3.30
CA CYS A 82 7.77 4.28 -1.88
C CYS A 82 7.85 2.77 -1.60
N TRP A 83 7.48 1.93 -2.57
CA TRP A 83 7.52 0.48 -2.46
C TRP A 83 8.79 -0.16 -3.03
N ASN A 84 9.89 0.59 -3.15
CA ASN A 84 11.17 0.01 -3.53
C ASN A 84 11.58 -1.09 -2.53
N GLU A 85 12.11 -2.20 -3.05
CA GLU A 85 12.59 -3.30 -2.21
C GLU A 85 13.72 -2.85 -1.30
N ASP A 86 14.70 -2.11 -1.83
CA ASP A 86 15.77 -1.52 -1.04
C ASP A 86 15.24 -0.28 -0.28
N PRO A 87 15.20 -0.30 1.07
CA PRO A 87 14.74 0.83 1.86
C PRO A 87 15.48 2.13 1.57
N LEU A 88 16.76 2.06 1.21
CA LEU A 88 17.60 3.23 0.95
C LEU A 88 17.32 3.88 -0.41
N GLN A 89 16.66 3.16 -1.33
CA GLN A 89 16.21 3.71 -2.61
C GLN A 89 14.83 4.37 -2.51
N ARG A 90 14.14 4.23 -1.37
CA ARG A 90 12.86 4.90 -1.13
C ARG A 90 13.09 6.40 -0.92
N PRO A 91 12.18 7.27 -1.40
CA PRO A 91 12.28 8.69 -1.15
C PRO A 91 12.11 8.99 0.34
N THR A 92 12.74 10.06 0.82
CA THR A 92 12.44 10.57 2.16
C THR A 92 11.11 11.33 2.15
N PHE A 93 10.50 11.52 3.32
CA PHE A 93 9.32 12.38 3.42
C PHE A 93 9.57 13.82 2.93
N THR A 94 10.78 14.35 3.12
CA THR A 94 11.18 15.64 2.55
C THR A 94 11.11 15.61 1.03
N LYS A 95 11.64 14.57 0.40
CA LYS A 95 11.62 14.44 -1.06
C LYS A 95 10.21 14.23 -1.60
N LEU A 96 9.37 13.48 -0.87
CA LEU A 96 7.95 13.31 -1.21
C LEU A 96 7.20 14.64 -1.18
N ARG A 97 7.41 15.45 -0.13
CA ARG A 97 6.81 16.79 -0.04
C ARG A 97 7.21 17.66 -1.23
N GLU A 98 8.50 17.73 -1.56
CA GLU A 98 9.00 18.49 -2.71
C GLU A 98 8.39 18.00 -4.02
N LEU A 99 8.30 16.67 -4.23
CA LEU A 99 7.65 16.10 -5.40
C LEU A 99 6.17 16.50 -5.48
N PHE A 100 5.45 16.51 -4.37
CA PHE A 100 4.06 16.96 -4.36
C PHE A 100 3.91 18.46 -4.59
N GLU A 101 4.83 19.29 -4.07
CA GLU A 101 4.86 20.73 -4.36
C GLU A 101 5.08 20.98 -5.87
N GLU A 102 6.03 20.26 -6.47
CA GLU A 102 6.29 20.32 -7.92
C GLU A 102 5.08 19.85 -8.72
N LEU A 103 4.47 18.71 -8.33
CA LEU A 103 3.25 18.23 -8.94
C LEU A 103 2.18 19.31 -8.82
N MET A 104 1.76 19.73 -7.64
CA MET A 104 0.72 20.77 -7.45
C MET A 104 0.97 22.09 -8.20
N SER A 105 2.21 22.44 -8.52
CA SER A 105 2.54 23.63 -9.32
C SER A 105 2.23 23.47 -10.82
N GLN A 106 2.16 22.24 -11.32
CA GLN A 106 1.79 21.94 -12.70
C GLN A 106 0.26 22.03 -12.85
N SER A 107 -0.21 22.48 -14.01
CA SER A 107 -1.65 22.65 -14.28
C SER A 107 -2.38 21.34 -14.61
N GLY A 108 -1.78 20.18 -14.30
CA GLY A 108 -2.29 18.85 -14.66
C GLY A 108 -3.12 18.20 -13.55
N ASN A 109 -3.96 17.24 -13.93
CA ASN A 109 -4.68 16.41 -12.96
C ASN A 109 -3.78 15.26 -12.47
N TYR A 110 -3.57 15.14 -11.15
CA TYR A 110 -2.79 14.04 -10.55
C TYR A 110 -3.60 12.76 -10.36
N PHE A 111 -4.90 12.90 -10.20
CA PHE A 111 -5.88 11.83 -10.25
C PHE A 111 -7.26 12.43 -10.58
N THR A 112 -8.20 11.60 -11.02
CA THR A 112 -9.58 11.97 -11.31
C THR A 112 -10.53 11.30 -10.31
N PHE A 113 -11.76 11.81 -10.21
CA PHE A 113 -12.83 11.14 -9.47
C PHE A 113 -13.65 10.18 -10.35
N GLU A 114 -13.28 10.07 -11.63
CA GLU A 114 -13.86 9.11 -12.55
C GLU A 114 -13.25 7.74 -12.28
N ILE A 115 -14.03 6.85 -11.67
CA ILE A 115 -13.60 5.51 -11.29
C ILE A 115 -14.39 4.47 -12.10
N ASN A 116 -13.72 3.41 -12.52
CA ASN A 116 -14.42 2.24 -13.04
C ASN A 116 -15.03 1.46 -11.86
N GLU A 117 -16.34 1.63 -11.64
CA GLU A 117 -17.12 0.91 -10.63
C GLU A 117 -17.13 -0.62 -10.83
N GLU A 118 -16.53 -1.19 -11.88
CA GLU A 118 -16.33 -2.65 -12.00
C GLU A 118 -14.98 -3.11 -11.46
N SER A 119 -14.04 -2.18 -11.22
CA SER A 119 -12.69 -2.52 -10.74
C SER A 119 -12.71 -2.99 -9.29
N THR A 120 -11.92 -4.03 -9.02
CA THR A 120 -11.81 -4.61 -7.67
C THR A 120 -11.24 -3.64 -6.64
N TYR A 121 -10.53 -2.59 -7.06
CA TYR A 121 -10.00 -1.57 -6.15
C TYR A 121 -11.10 -0.77 -5.43
N TYR A 122 -12.26 -0.59 -6.06
CA TYR A 122 -13.35 0.24 -5.52
C TYR A 122 -14.51 -0.56 -4.90
N ASN A 123 -14.53 -1.88 -5.09
CA ASN A 123 -15.69 -2.73 -4.74
C ASN A 123 -15.45 -3.75 -3.62
N VAL A 124 -14.38 -3.61 -2.85
CA VAL A 124 -14.16 -4.52 -1.72
C VAL A 124 -14.96 -4.03 -0.51
N PRO A 125 -15.82 -4.86 0.12
CA PRO A 125 -16.50 -4.49 1.34
C PRO A 125 -15.47 -4.09 2.42
N SER A 126 -15.57 -2.85 2.91
CA SER A 126 -14.71 -2.39 4.00
C SER A 126 -14.93 -3.31 5.22
N PHE A 127 -13.84 -3.91 5.72
CA PHE A 127 -13.71 -4.56 7.03
C PHE A 127 -14.70 -5.69 7.43
N HIS A 128 -15.60 -6.15 6.57
CA HIS A 128 -16.52 -7.25 6.86
C HIS A 128 -16.49 -8.34 5.78
N SER A 129 -15.61 -9.32 5.97
CA SER A 129 -15.73 -10.64 5.35
C SER A 129 -15.18 -11.71 6.30
N HIS A 130 -16.13 -12.36 6.98
CA HIS A 130 -16.02 -13.58 7.79
C HIS A 130 -15.28 -13.57 9.14
N SER A 131 -16.07 -13.47 10.21
CA SER A 131 -15.88 -14.32 11.39
C SER A 131 -16.15 -15.78 11.01
N ASN A 132 -15.09 -16.58 10.87
CA ASN A 132 -14.97 -17.99 11.30
C ASN A 132 -13.83 -18.66 10.53
N GLY A 133 -12.82 -19.14 11.25
CA GLY A 133 -11.79 -20.02 10.69
C GLY A 133 -10.34 -19.56 10.91
N PHE A 134 -9.98 -19.15 12.12
CA PHE A 134 -8.56 -19.10 12.53
C PHE A 134 -8.43 -19.76 13.89
N ASN A 135 -8.68 -21.07 13.91
CA ASN A 135 -8.51 -21.92 15.08
C ASN A 135 -7.68 -23.18 14.78
N ASP A 136 -6.86 -23.15 13.73
CA ASP A 136 -5.85 -24.18 13.52
C ASP A 136 -4.54 -23.51 13.08
N LEU A 137 -3.45 -23.90 13.74
CA LEU A 137 -2.07 -23.38 13.66
C LEU A 137 -1.66 -22.33 14.73
N VAL A 138 -1.98 -22.61 16.01
CA VAL A 138 -1.01 -22.77 17.13
C VAL A 138 -1.65 -23.64 18.20
#